data_AF-A0AAE6JKY3-F1
#
_entry.id   AF-A0AAE6JKY3-F1
#
_cell.length_a   1.000
_cell.length_b   1.000
_cell.length_c   1.000
_cell.angle_alpha   90.00
_cell.angle_beta   90.00
_cell.angle_gamma   90.00
#
_symmetry.space_group_name_H-M   'P 1'
#
loop_
_entity.id
_entity.type
_entity.pdbx_description
1 polymer ?
#
loop_
_entity_poly.entity_id
_entity_poly.type
_entity_poly.pdbx_seq_one_letter_code
_entity_poly.pdbx_strand_id
1 'polypeptide(L)'
;MSENFKRLPVQLSEKLAAELKAGTSLFQKPVKDNGMPAFVTPINPTTGKGYSAMNQIILAMKGHDDPRWMSADAASFNGYLVKKGSTGTLIEFPKTNDIQAIRTPEGEKIKGADGKTQTKTVEFEKPQQGKAFLFNGSQINDLPPLEEFLKKQEQGQTLTPIQKAEKIIEDSKAVIIHGGKEAYYDKQRDAIFLPEKEEFESEVKYYQAAIHQLAHWTGHESRQNRPMEGKFGSLEYSREEMRAAVASMLIGGEIKLGHQFGPHAAYSNNFQKILRDEPFEITKVARDAQKIASQLLGIAQKREQKVGAEKNLTFQKGDQIAYMDTSYKVLDVYKNKSIKVEDLDGARKTIKATDGLYNSLLEARNHPKVGEEQGQGKTRDADLYGAEQMYNMER
;
A
#
# COMPACT_ATOMS: atom_id res chain seq x y z
N MET A 1 5.72 28.34 -12.80
CA MET A 1 4.42 27.76 -13.19
C MET A 1 3.56 28.92 -13.66
N SER A 2 2.87 28.79 -14.80
CA SER A 2 2.04 29.90 -15.31
C SER A 2 0.98 30.30 -14.29
N GLU A 3 0.55 31.56 -14.31
CA GLU A 3 -0.49 32.12 -13.43
C GLU A 3 -1.84 31.37 -13.53
N ASN A 4 -2.00 30.48 -14.51
CA ASN A 4 -3.21 29.68 -14.76
C ASN A 4 -3.13 28.21 -14.33
N PHE A 5 -2.08 27.76 -13.61
CA PHE A 5 -2.00 26.37 -13.16
C PHE A 5 -2.95 26.11 -11.98
N LYS A 6 -4.13 25.54 -12.27
CA LYS A 6 -5.09 25.12 -11.25
C LYS A 6 -4.46 24.08 -10.31
N ARG A 7 -4.81 24.10 -9.03
CA ARG A 7 -4.33 23.08 -8.06
C ARG A 7 -4.89 21.70 -8.40
N LEU A 8 -4.19 20.62 -8.07
CA LEU A 8 -4.61 19.25 -8.40
C LEU A 8 -6.05 18.90 -7.95
N PRO A 9 -6.52 19.28 -6.74
CA PRO A 9 -7.90 19.01 -6.34
C PRO A 9 -8.93 19.66 -7.28
N VAL A 10 -8.64 20.87 -7.76
CA VAL A 10 -9.52 21.60 -8.69
C VAL A 10 -9.54 20.90 -10.05
N GLN A 11 -8.37 20.53 -10.58
CA GLN A 11 -8.29 19.79 -11.85
C GLN A 11 -9.04 18.46 -11.77
N LEU A 12 -8.87 17.73 -10.67
CA LEU A 12 -9.55 16.45 -10.45
C LEU A 12 -11.07 16.63 -10.36
N SER A 13 -11.53 17.59 -9.55
CA SER A 13 -12.95 17.86 -9.37
C SER A 13 -13.63 18.30 -10.67
N GLU A 14 -13.00 19.16 -11.46
CA GLU A 14 -13.52 19.58 -12.76
C GLU A 14 -13.63 18.41 -13.74
N LYS A 15 -12.57 17.58 -13.84
CA LYS A 15 -12.58 16.42 -14.72
C LYS A 15 -13.63 15.40 -14.28
N LEU A 16 -13.72 15.13 -12.98
CA LEU A 16 -14.67 14.17 -12.46
C LEU A 16 -16.12 14.65 -12.62
N ALA A 17 -16.39 15.93 -12.38
CA ALA A 17 -17.71 16.52 -12.64
C ALA A 17 -18.09 16.43 -14.12
N ALA A 18 -17.14 16.68 -15.03
CA ALA A 18 -17.38 16.55 -16.47
C ALA A 18 -17.69 15.10 -16.88
N GLU A 19 -16.93 14.12 -16.39
CA GLU A 19 -17.18 12.70 -16.68
C GLU A 19 -18.49 12.19 -16.06
N LEU A 20 -18.85 12.65 -14.85
CA LEU A 20 -20.14 12.35 -14.23
C LEU A 20 -21.31 12.91 -15.06
N LYS A 21 -21.16 14.13 -15.59
CA LYS A 21 -22.14 14.76 -16.49
C LYS A 21 -22.28 13.98 -17.80
N ALA A 22 -21.16 13.49 -18.33
CA ALA A 22 -21.12 12.75 -19.59
C ALA A 22 -21.56 11.27 -19.44
N GLY A 23 -21.74 10.77 -18.22
CA GLY A 23 -22.03 9.36 -17.99
C GLY A 23 -20.83 8.43 -18.25
N THR A 24 -19.62 8.98 -18.28
CA THR A 24 -18.38 8.25 -18.61
C THR A 24 -17.45 8.09 -17.42
N SER A 25 -17.86 8.56 -16.25
CA SER A 25 -17.05 8.43 -15.04
C SER A 25 -16.79 6.96 -14.71
N LEU A 26 -15.59 6.69 -14.20
CA LEU A 26 -15.20 5.45 -13.53
C LEU A 26 -16.20 4.98 -12.45
N PHE A 27 -17.02 5.86 -11.87
CA PHE A 27 -18.12 5.43 -11.00
C PHE A 27 -19.26 4.82 -11.81
N GLN A 28 -19.66 5.42 -12.92
CA GLN A 28 -20.85 5.02 -13.70
C GLN A 28 -20.59 3.87 -14.66
N LYS A 29 -19.37 3.77 -15.20
CA LYS A 29 -18.95 2.69 -16.10
C LYS A 29 -17.86 1.86 -15.42
N PRO A 30 -18.21 0.74 -14.77
CA PRO A 30 -17.24 -0.08 -14.05
C PRO A 30 -16.40 -0.98 -14.98
N VAL A 31 -16.77 -1.09 -16.26
CA VAL A 31 -16.06 -1.86 -17.30
C VAL A 31 -15.86 -0.98 -18.53
N LYS A 32 -14.69 -1.07 -19.17
CA LYS A 32 -14.36 -0.41 -20.43
C LYS A 32 -14.93 -1.17 -21.62
N ASP A 33 -14.96 -0.55 -22.79
CA ASP A 33 -15.46 -1.18 -24.03
C ASP A 33 -14.64 -2.41 -24.46
N ASN A 34 -13.37 -2.50 -24.05
CA ASN A 34 -12.50 -3.66 -24.29
C ASN A 34 -12.68 -4.80 -23.26
N GLY A 35 -13.69 -4.70 -22.38
CA GLY A 35 -14.00 -5.71 -21.36
C GLY A 35 -13.11 -5.66 -20.12
N MET A 36 -12.10 -4.79 -20.06
CA MET A 36 -11.28 -4.59 -18.86
C MET A 36 -12.02 -3.79 -17.79
N PRO A 37 -11.69 -3.96 -16.49
CA PRO A 37 -12.18 -3.08 -15.45
C PRO A 37 -11.85 -1.61 -15.75
N ALA A 38 -12.83 -0.72 -15.58
CA ALA A 38 -12.63 0.72 -15.76
C ALA A 38 -11.72 1.33 -14.70
N PHE A 39 -11.69 0.72 -13.50
CA PHE A 39 -10.75 1.05 -12.44
C PHE A 39 -9.84 -0.15 -12.17
N VAL A 40 -8.54 0.08 -12.32
CA VAL A 40 -7.48 -0.83 -11.87
C VAL A 40 -6.55 -0.01 -11.00
N THR A 41 -6.15 -0.55 -9.84
CA THR A 41 -5.27 0.14 -8.90
C THR A 41 -3.95 0.54 -9.58
N PRO A 42 -3.67 1.85 -9.74
CA PRO A 42 -2.38 2.33 -10.21
C PRO A 42 -1.27 1.86 -9.27
N ILE A 43 -0.24 1.24 -9.84
CA ILE A 43 0.82 0.56 -9.09
C ILE A 43 2.19 1.06 -9.49
N ASN A 44 3.09 1.18 -8.52
CA ASN A 44 4.49 1.43 -8.80
C ASN A 44 5.18 0.09 -9.14
N PRO A 45 5.69 -0.10 -10.36
CA PRO A 45 6.21 -1.40 -10.80
C PRO A 45 7.52 -1.81 -10.12
N THR A 46 8.28 -0.87 -9.56
CA THR A 46 9.51 -1.16 -8.81
C THR A 46 9.21 -1.70 -7.42
N THR A 47 8.17 -1.19 -6.77
CA THR A 47 7.84 -1.54 -5.37
C THR A 47 6.67 -2.51 -5.24
N GLY A 48 5.87 -2.70 -6.30
CA GLY A 48 4.62 -3.45 -6.25
C GLY A 48 3.52 -2.77 -5.41
N LYS A 49 3.70 -1.51 -4.99
CA LYS A 49 2.74 -0.81 -4.12
C LYS A 49 1.81 0.08 -4.91
N GLY A 50 0.53 0.07 -4.54
CA GLY A 50 -0.47 1.00 -5.05
C GLY A 50 -0.19 2.45 -4.62
N TYR A 51 -0.56 3.40 -5.48
CA TYR A 51 -0.64 4.80 -5.09
C TYR A 51 -1.86 5.03 -4.19
N SER A 52 -1.82 6.05 -3.32
CA SER A 52 -2.85 6.27 -2.30
C SER A 52 -3.72 7.51 -2.54
N ALA A 53 -4.94 7.45 -1.99
CA ALA A 53 -5.89 8.54 -1.91
C ALA A 53 -6.13 9.23 -3.27
N MET A 54 -5.99 10.55 -3.31
CA MET A 54 -6.31 11.36 -4.48
C MET A 54 -5.44 11.01 -5.70
N ASN A 55 -4.18 10.61 -5.49
CA ASN A 55 -3.28 10.25 -6.59
C ASN A 55 -3.75 8.99 -7.31
N GLN A 56 -4.33 8.04 -6.59
CA GLN A 56 -4.91 6.83 -7.19
C GLN A 56 -6.02 7.18 -8.18
N ILE A 57 -6.90 8.11 -7.81
CA ILE A 57 -7.99 8.59 -8.66
C ILE A 57 -7.43 9.36 -9.86
N ILE A 58 -6.49 10.29 -9.65
CA ILE A 58 -5.86 11.09 -10.72
C ILE A 58 -5.24 10.20 -11.79
N LEU A 59 -4.51 9.16 -11.38
CA LEU A 59 -3.82 8.24 -12.30
C LEU A 59 -4.82 7.32 -13.01
N ALA A 60 -5.81 6.76 -12.30
CA ALA A 60 -6.84 5.91 -12.91
C ALA A 60 -7.66 6.67 -13.97
N MET A 61 -7.97 7.95 -13.71
CA MET A 61 -8.68 8.84 -14.62
C MET A 61 -7.91 9.20 -15.91
N LYS A 62 -6.65 8.77 -16.05
CA LYS A 62 -5.93 8.86 -17.32
C LYS A 62 -6.34 7.77 -18.31
N GLY A 63 -7.03 6.72 -17.85
CA GLY A 63 -7.68 5.74 -18.72
C GLY A 63 -6.76 4.74 -19.41
N HIS A 64 -5.46 4.72 -19.07
CA HIS A 64 -4.51 3.73 -19.58
C HIS A 64 -4.91 2.31 -19.19
N ASP A 65 -4.57 1.33 -20.04
CA ASP A 65 -4.78 -0.09 -19.76
C ASP A 65 -3.65 -0.68 -18.89
N ASP A 66 -2.43 -0.17 -19.04
CA ASP A 66 -1.32 -0.53 -18.16
C ASP A 66 -1.47 0.20 -16.81
N PRO A 67 -1.60 -0.49 -15.67
CA PRO A 67 -1.76 0.15 -14.37
C PRO A 67 -0.44 0.66 -13.79
N ARG A 68 0.71 0.43 -14.43
CA ARG A 68 2.03 0.76 -13.89
C ARG A 68 2.33 2.24 -14.10
N TRP A 69 2.79 2.90 -13.04
CA TRP A 69 3.21 4.31 -13.08
C TRP A 69 4.52 4.50 -12.33
N MET A 70 5.47 5.22 -12.91
CA MET A 70 6.73 5.60 -12.24
C MET A 70 7.26 6.93 -12.75
N SER A 71 8.16 7.57 -11.98
CA SER A 71 8.82 8.79 -12.42
C SER A 71 9.88 8.50 -13.48
N ALA A 72 10.32 9.52 -14.22
CA ALA A 72 11.45 9.40 -15.15
C ALA A 72 12.72 8.93 -14.42
N ASP A 73 13.00 9.48 -13.23
CA ASP A 73 14.15 9.07 -12.42
C ASP A 73 14.08 7.58 -12.03
N ALA A 74 12.90 7.09 -11.65
CA ALA A 74 12.70 5.68 -11.34
C ALA A 74 12.86 4.81 -12.60
N ALA A 75 12.34 5.24 -13.75
CA ALA A 75 12.54 4.55 -15.02
C ALA A 75 14.03 4.44 -15.35
N SER A 76 14.76 5.56 -15.32
CA SER A 76 16.20 5.61 -15.61
C SER A 76 17.03 4.80 -14.62
N PHE A 77 16.69 4.83 -13.33
CA PHE A 77 17.35 4.00 -12.32
C PHE A 77 17.22 2.50 -12.61
N ASN A 78 16.09 2.08 -13.18
CA ASN A 78 15.84 0.69 -13.57
C ASN A 78 16.25 0.38 -15.03
N GLY A 79 16.99 1.27 -15.69
CA GLY A 79 17.49 1.06 -17.06
C GLY A 79 16.46 1.31 -18.16
N TYR A 80 15.31 1.94 -17.85
CA TYR A 80 14.28 2.28 -18.82
C TYR A 80 14.33 3.75 -19.21
N LEU A 81 13.73 4.07 -20.37
CA LEU A 81 13.62 5.44 -20.87
C LEU A 81 12.17 5.81 -21.14
N VAL A 82 11.77 7.02 -20.74
CA VAL A 82 10.47 7.57 -21.11
C VAL A 82 10.47 7.90 -22.60
N LYS A 83 9.40 7.50 -23.31
CA LYS A 83 9.21 7.79 -24.74
C LYS A 83 9.25 9.29 -24.99
N LYS A 84 10.05 9.73 -25.97
CA LYS A 84 10.13 11.13 -26.39
C LYS A 84 8.74 11.67 -26.74
N GLY A 85 8.40 12.85 -26.20
CA GLY A 85 7.08 13.48 -26.40
C GLY A 85 5.98 13.03 -25.44
N SER A 86 6.24 12.09 -24.54
CA SER A 86 5.28 11.70 -23.50
C SER A 86 5.01 12.82 -22.51
N THR A 87 3.75 12.99 -22.13
CA THR A 87 3.34 13.94 -21.09
C THR A 87 3.22 13.24 -19.74
N GLY A 88 3.93 13.74 -18.73
CA GLY A 88 3.85 13.22 -17.37
C GLY A 88 2.57 13.66 -16.65
N THR A 89 2.07 12.81 -15.75
CA THR A 89 0.94 13.11 -14.86
C THR A 89 1.46 13.56 -13.50
N LEU A 90 1.11 14.78 -13.09
CA LEU A 90 1.50 15.33 -11.80
C LEU A 90 0.73 14.65 -10.65
N ILE A 91 1.47 14.25 -9.62
CA ILE A 91 0.93 13.84 -8.32
C ILE A 91 1.51 14.71 -7.20
N GLU A 92 0.79 14.75 -6.09
CA GLU A 92 1.24 15.41 -4.85
C GLU A 92 1.21 14.43 -3.69
N PHE A 93 2.24 14.41 -2.85
CA PHE A 93 2.35 13.46 -1.75
C PHE A 93 3.04 14.10 -0.54
N PRO A 94 2.76 13.66 0.69
CA PRO A 94 3.52 14.08 1.85
C PRO A 94 4.94 13.50 1.75
N LYS A 95 5.93 14.37 1.51
CA LYS A 95 7.34 14.03 1.51
C LYS A 95 7.85 14.13 2.95
N THR A 96 8.26 13.02 3.55
CA THR A 96 8.72 12.95 4.94
C THR A 96 10.23 12.94 5.07
N ASN A 97 10.96 12.72 3.97
CA ASN A 97 12.41 12.72 3.95
C ASN A 97 12.94 13.19 2.59
N ASP A 98 14.24 13.49 2.56
CA ASP A 98 14.98 13.81 1.36
C ASP A 98 16.33 13.09 1.33
N ILE A 99 16.84 12.80 0.14
CA ILE A 99 18.17 12.23 -0.04
C ILE A 99 19.12 13.38 -0.37
N GLN A 100 20.00 13.72 0.58
CA GLN A 100 20.96 14.81 0.43
C GLN A 100 22.38 14.27 0.25
N ALA A 101 23.17 14.91 -0.62
CA ALA A 101 24.59 14.60 -0.75
C ALA A 101 25.31 14.91 0.57
N ILE A 102 26.18 14.00 1.02
CA ILE A 102 27.11 14.27 2.12
C ILE A 102 28.18 15.21 1.59
N ARG A 103 28.48 16.26 2.35
CA ARG A 103 29.44 17.30 1.99
C ARG A 103 30.52 17.45 3.05
N THR A 104 31.72 17.85 2.64
CA THR A 104 32.80 18.27 3.54
C THR A 104 32.47 19.61 4.21
N PRO A 105 33.20 20.04 5.25
CA PRO A 105 33.04 21.38 5.84
C PRO A 105 33.17 22.52 4.82
N GLU A 106 33.94 22.31 3.75
CA GLU A 106 34.17 23.24 2.64
C GLU A 106 33.05 23.18 1.56
N GLY A 107 32.06 22.31 1.73
CA GLY A 107 30.87 22.20 0.88
C GLY A 107 31.00 21.25 -0.31
N GLU A 108 32.14 20.57 -0.47
CA GLU A 108 32.36 19.62 -1.58
C GLU A 108 31.62 18.30 -1.36
N LYS A 109 31.09 17.69 -2.42
CA LYS A 109 30.37 16.40 -2.33
C LYS A 109 31.35 15.27 -2.07
N ILE A 110 31.09 14.47 -1.04
CA ILE A 110 31.89 13.28 -0.74
C ILE A 110 31.51 12.17 -1.73
N LYS A 111 32.50 11.57 -2.39
CA LYS A 111 32.33 10.40 -3.26
C LYS A 111 32.73 9.12 -2.53
N GLY A 112 32.01 8.03 -2.79
CA GLY A 112 32.36 6.67 -2.36
C GLY A 112 33.47 6.07 -3.22
N ALA A 113 33.95 4.90 -2.83
CA ALA A 113 34.99 4.16 -3.55
C ALA A 113 34.58 3.77 -4.99
N ASP A 114 33.28 3.73 -5.28
CA ASP A 114 32.69 3.49 -6.60
C ASP A 114 32.54 4.77 -7.45
N GLY A 115 33.05 5.91 -6.96
CA GLY A 115 32.94 7.21 -7.61
C GLY A 115 31.56 7.87 -7.51
N LYS A 116 30.58 7.23 -6.86
CA LYS A 116 29.23 7.80 -6.66
C LYS A 116 29.22 8.76 -5.48
N THR A 117 28.39 9.80 -5.56
CA THR A 117 28.20 10.72 -4.43
C THR A 117 27.55 9.99 -3.27
N GLN A 118 28.18 10.02 -2.09
CA GLN A 118 27.55 9.51 -0.88
C GLN A 118 26.37 10.38 -0.50
N THR A 119 25.29 9.76 -0.08
CA THR A 119 24.06 10.45 0.32
C THR A 119 23.65 10.05 1.72
N LYS A 120 22.93 10.95 2.39
CA LYS A 120 22.21 10.68 3.64
C LYS A 120 20.74 10.97 3.44
N THR A 121 19.90 10.14 4.06
CA THR A 121 18.48 10.45 4.19
C THR A 121 18.31 11.45 5.33
N VAL A 122 17.73 12.60 5.03
CA VAL A 122 17.36 13.62 6.02
C VAL A 122 15.85 13.55 6.18
N GLU A 123 15.41 13.15 7.37
CA GLU A 123 14.00 13.20 7.73
C GLU A 123 13.59 14.64 8.02
N PHE A 124 12.39 15.00 7.60
CA PHE A 124 11.80 16.29 7.92
C PHE A 124 11.02 16.20 9.23
N GLU A 125 11.15 17.21 10.08
CA GLU A 125 10.34 17.31 11.32
C GLU A 125 8.84 17.30 11.04
N LYS A 126 8.43 17.86 9.90
CA LYS A 126 7.05 17.86 9.41
C LYS A 126 7.02 17.42 7.94
N PRO A 127 6.01 16.64 7.53
CA PRO A 127 5.83 16.31 6.12
C PRO A 127 5.74 17.58 5.27
N GLN A 128 6.55 17.65 4.22
CA GLN A 128 6.50 18.70 3.20
C GLN A 128 5.62 18.26 2.03
N GLN A 129 5.19 19.20 1.20
CA GLN A 129 4.46 18.87 -0.02
C GLN A 129 5.44 18.43 -1.12
N GLY A 130 5.49 17.13 -1.38
CA GLY A 130 6.19 16.53 -2.51
C GLY A 130 5.38 16.62 -3.79
N LYS A 131 6.07 16.76 -4.92
CA LYS A 131 5.51 16.71 -6.27
C LYS A 131 6.34 15.76 -7.12
N ALA A 132 5.68 14.97 -7.94
CA ALA A 132 6.35 14.13 -8.94
C ALA A 132 5.50 14.06 -10.21
N PHE A 133 6.17 14.01 -11.36
CA PHE A 133 5.54 13.61 -12.61
C PHE A 133 5.75 12.12 -12.81
N LEU A 134 4.64 11.40 -13.01
CA LEU A 134 4.65 9.98 -13.31
C LEU A 134 4.30 9.74 -14.76
N PHE A 135 4.90 8.72 -15.33
CA PHE A 135 4.64 8.22 -16.66
C PHE A 135 4.03 6.84 -16.55
N ASN A 136 3.01 6.60 -17.36
CA ASN A 136 2.37 5.30 -17.44
C ASN A 136 3.31 4.27 -18.09
N GLY A 137 3.13 2.98 -17.80
CA GLY A 137 3.90 1.90 -18.43
C GLY A 137 3.87 1.97 -19.97
N SER A 138 2.75 2.39 -20.57
CA SER A 138 2.66 2.58 -22.02
C SER A 138 3.52 3.71 -22.57
N GLN A 139 4.00 4.62 -21.72
CA GLN A 139 4.86 5.76 -22.04
C GLN A 139 6.36 5.47 -21.80
N ILE A 140 6.71 4.25 -21.40
CA ILE A 140 8.08 3.84 -21.08
C ILE A 140 8.54 2.79 -22.11
N ASN A 141 9.78 2.93 -22.60
CA ASN A 141 10.40 1.98 -23.50
C ASN A 141 10.92 0.75 -22.75
N ASP A 142 10.82 -0.40 -23.40
CA ASP A 142 11.45 -1.66 -22.98
C ASP A 142 11.03 -2.14 -21.58
N LEU A 143 9.88 -1.67 -21.10
CA LEU A 143 9.29 -2.17 -19.86
C LEU A 143 8.85 -3.64 -20.07
N PRO A 144 9.09 -4.56 -19.11
CA PRO A 144 8.65 -5.93 -19.24
C PRO A 144 7.15 -6.03 -19.54
N PRO A 145 6.69 -7.09 -20.23
CA PRO A 145 5.27 -7.31 -20.49
C PRO A 145 4.42 -7.20 -19.22
N LEU A 146 3.23 -6.62 -19.33
CA LEU A 146 2.35 -6.42 -18.18
C LEU A 146 1.97 -7.76 -17.54
N GLU A 147 1.77 -8.78 -18.35
CA GLU A 147 1.41 -10.14 -17.94
C GLU A 147 2.46 -10.75 -17.02
N GLU A 148 3.75 -10.51 -17.30
CA GLU A 148 4.85 -10.99 -16.46
C GLU A 148 4.81 -10.31 -15.08
N PHE A 149 4.57 -9.00 -15.06
CA PHE A 149 4.43 -8.23 -13.83
C PHE A 149 3.22 -8.72 -13.01
N LEU A 150 2.06 -8.89 -13.64
CA LEU A 150 0.84 -9.35 -12.98
C LEU A 150 1.00 -10.77 -12.43
N LYS A 151 1.62 -11.68 -13.19
CA LYS A 151 1.94 -13.04 -12.72
C LYS A 151 2.81 -13.00 -11.47
N LYS A 152 3.83 -12.13 -11.42
CA LYS A 152 4.66 -11.94 -10.22
C LYS A 152 3.86 -11.39 -9.04
N GLN A 153 2.94 -10.45 -9.27
CA GLN A 153 2.07 -9.91 -8.21
C GLN A 153 1.06 -10.93 -7.66
N GLU A 154 0.66 -11.89 -8.50
CA GLU A 154 -0.28 -12.95 -8.14
C GLU A 154 0.41 -14.17 -7.51
N GLN A 155 1.73 -14.28 -7.58
CA GLN A 155 2.47 -15.37 -6.94
C GLN A 155 2.18 -15.43 -5.45
N GLY A 156 1.73 -16.61 -4.99
CA GLY A 156 1.39 -16.85 -3.59
C GLY A 156 0.01 -16.33 -3.16
N GLN A 157 -0.78 -15.70 -4.05
CA GLN A 157 -2.18 -15.40 -3.74
C GLN A 157 -3.04 -16.66 -3.89
N THR A 158 -3.64 -17.09 -2.79
CA THR A 158 -4.49 -18.29 -2.74
C THR A 158 -5.99 -17.99 -2.76
N LEU A 159 -6.38 -16.78 -2.36
CA LEU A 159 -7.79 -16.38 -2.27
C LEU A 159 -8.31 -15.79 -3.57
N THR A 160 -9.49 -16.25 -3.99
CA THR A 160 -10.26 -15.63 -5.08
C THR A 160 -10.78 -14.23 -4.68
N PRO A 161 -11.20 -13.39 -5.65
CA PRO A 161 -11.81 -12.10 -5.32
C PRO A 161 -13.02 -12.20 -4.37
N ILE A 162 -13.84 -13.24 -4.53
CA ILE A 162 -14.98 -13.52 -3.65
C ILE A 162 -14.52 -13.86 -2.24
N GLN A 163 -13.57 -14.79 -2.09
CA GLN A 163 -13.03 -15.18 -0.79
C GLN A 163 -12.34 -14.01 -0.06
N LYS A 164 -11.71 -13.09 -0.80
CA LYS A 164 -11.19 -11.84 -0.22
C LYS A 164 -12.31 -10.94 0.29
N ALA A 165 -13.43 -10.82 -0.44
CA ALA A 165 -14.58 -10.04 0.00
C ALA A 165 -15.26 -10.65 1.25
N GLU A 166 -15.43 -11.98 1.27
CA GLU A 166 -15.89 -12.74 2.44
C GLU A 166 -15.02 -12.46 3.66
N LYS A 167 -13.70 -12.55 3.49
CA LYS A 167 -12.76 -12.28 4.55
C LYS A 167 -12.87 -10.84 5.08
N ILE A 168 -13.05 -9.85 4.20
CA ILE A 168 -13.27 -8.45 4.63
C ILE A 168 -14.53 -8.33 5.50
N ILE A 169 -15.62 -8.96 5.08
CA ILE A 169 -16.87 -8.96 5.85
C ILE A 169 -16.68 -9.65 7.20
N GLU A 170 -16.06 -10.82 7.22
CA GLU A 170 -15.82 -11.58 8.46
C GLU A 170 -14.88 -10.83 9.42
N ASP A 171 -13.79 -10.25 8.91
CA ASP A 171 -12.81 -9.50 9.69
C ASP A 171 -13.40 -8.18 10.21
N SER A 172 -14.39 -7.61 9.52
CA SER A 172 -15.05 -6.37 9.94
C SER A 172 -15.83 -6.50 11.25
N LYS A 173 -16.34 -7.71 11.55
CA LYS A 173 -17.26 -7.99 12.67
C LYS A 173 -18.55 -7.15 12.66
N ALA A 174 -18.91 -6.56 11.52
CA ALA A 174 -20.18 -5.86 11.38
C ALA A 174 -21.35 -6.84 11.53
N VAL A 175 -22.43 -6.40 12.18
CA VAL A 175 -23.68 -7.15 12.23
C VAL A 175 -24.36 -7.01 10.86
N ILE A 176 -24.54 -8.13 10.17
CA ILE A 176 -25.26 -8.20 8.89
C ILE A 176 -26.54 -8.97 9.09
N ILE A 177 -27.66 -8.37 8.71
CA ILE A 177 -29.00 -8.94 8.80
C ILE A 177 -29.56 -9.06 7.38
N HIS A 178 -29.97 -10.27 7.02
CA HIS A 178 -30.59 -10.53 5.73
C HIS A 178 -32.11 -10.34 5.78
N GLY A 179 -32.67 -9.76 4.72
CA GLY A 179 -34.10 -9.54 4.54
C GLY A 179 -34.44 -8.21 3.85
N GLY A 180 -35.66 -8.10 3.33
CA GLY A 180 -36.11 -6.93 2.58
C GLY A 180 -35.59 -6.91 1.13
N LYS A 181 -35.71 -5.75 0.47
CA LYS A 181 -35.35 -5.58 -0.96
C LYS A 181 -34.17 -4.66 -1.22
N GLU A 182 -33.72 -3.92 -0.22
CA GLU A 182 -32.69 -2.88 -0.39
C GLU A 182 -31.53 -3.10 0.57
N ALA A 183 -30.32 -2.82 0.09
CA ALA A 183 -29.11 -2.84 0.88
C ALA A 183 -28.88 -1.46 1.52
N TYR A 184 -28.74 -1.40 2.84
CA TYR A 184 -28.47 -0.17 3.56
C TYR A 184 -27.77 -0.41 4.89
N TYR A 185 -27.05 0.60 5.36
CA TYR A 185 -26.53 0.66 6.73
C TYR A 185 -27.46 1.46 7.64
N ASP A 186 -27.93 0.85 8.72
CA ASP A 186 -28.73 1.51 9.76
C ASP A 186 -27.80 2.03 10.87
N LYS A 187 -27.62 3.35 10.90
CA LYS A 187 -26.76 4.02 11.89
C LYS A 187 -27.27 3.85 13.33
N GLN A 188 -28.58 3.80 13.56
CA GLN A 188 -29.13 3.72 14.92
C GLN A 188 -28.95 2.32 15.51
N ARG A 189 -29.11 1.29 14.68
CA ARG A 189 -28.93 -0.11 15.08
C ARG A 189 -27.48 -0.60 14.98
N ASP A 190 -26.61 0.21 14.38
CA ASP A 190 -25.25 -0.18 14.01
C ASP A 190 -25.21 -1.53 13.28
N ALA A 191 -26.08 -1.68 12.28
CA ALA A 191 -26.26 -2.94 11.55
C ALA A 191 -26.41 -2.69 10.04
N ILE A 192 -25.89 -3.62 9.24
CA ILE A 192 -26.04 -3.63 7.80
C ILE A 192 -27.21 -4.55 7.45
N PHE A 193 -28.14 -4.05 6.64
CA PHE A 193 -29.23 -4.83 6.07
C PHE A 193 -28.92 -5.12 4.60
N LEU A 194 -29.06 -6.39 4.21
CA LEU A 194 -28.89 -6.84 2.82
C LEU A 194 -30.09 -7.72 2.44
N PRO A 195 -30.55 -7.69 1.18
CA PRO A 195 -31.38 -8.76 0.63
C PRO A 195 -30.66 -10.11 0.75
N GLU A 196 -31.43 -11.20 0.64
CA GLU A 196 -30.85 -12.54 0.52
C GLU A 196 -29.89 -12.61 -0.68
N LYS A 197 -28.84 -13.43 -0.58
CA LYS A 197 -27.79 -13.51 -1.62
C LYS A 197 -28.38 -13.85 -2.99
N GLU A 198 -29.40 -14.69 -3.01
CA GLU A 198 -30.11 -15.18 -4.19
C GLU A 198 -30.94 -14.10 -4.89
N GLU A 199 -31.24 -12.98 -4.21
CA GLU A 199 -31.96 -11.84 -4.79
C GLU A 199 -31.05 -10.92 -5.62
N PHE A 200 -29.73 -11.13 -5.57
CA PHE A 200 -28.77 -10.37 -6.38
C PHE A 200 -28.54 -11.04 -7.73
N GLU A 201 -28.33 -10.23 -8.78
CA GLU A 201 -28.00 -10.73 -10.14
C GLU A 201 -26.76 -11.65 -10.18
N SER A 202 -25.84 -11.47 -9.23
CA SER A 202 -24.70 -12.36 -9.05
C SER A 202 -24.10 -12.21 -7.65
N GLU A 203 -23.32 -13.20 -7.24
CA GLU A 203 -22.54 -13.16 -6.01
C GLU A 203 -21.60 -11.94 -5.95
N VAL A 204 -21.00 -11.56 -7.08
CA VAL A 204 -20.15 -10.34 -7.16
C VAL A 204 -20.95 -9.09 -6.79
N LYS A 205 -22.21 -8.98 -7.24
CA LYS A 205 -23.09 -7.84 -6.93
C LYS A 205 -23.45 -7.78 -5.46
N TYR A 206 -23.71 -8.93 -4.84
CA TYR A 206 -23.92 -9.03 -3.40
C TYR A 206 -22.71 -8.47 -2.63
N TYR A 207 -21.50 -8.95 -2.95
CA TYR A 207 -20.30 -8.51 -2.22
C TYR A 207 -19.93 -7.04 -2.49
N GLN A 208 -20.20 -6.54 -3.70
CA GLN A 208 -20.05 -5.10 -4.01
C GLN A 208 -21.00 -4.25 -3.15
N ALA A 209 -22.26 -4.66 -3.01
CA ALA A 209 -23.23 -3.98 -2.16
C ALA A 209 -22.83 -4.05 -0.67
N ALA A 210 -22.42 -5.22 -0.20
CA ALA A 210 -21.96 -5.42 1.18
C ALA A 210 -20.74 -4.54 1.52
N ILE A 211 -19.75 -4.45 0.61
CA ILE A 211 -18.58 -3.57 0.79
C ILE A 211 -18.97 -2.09 0.84
N HIS A 212 -19.94 -1.67 0.02
CA HIS A 212 -20.47 -0.30 0.08
C HIS A 212 -21.15 0.00 1.41
N GLN A 213 -21.97 -0.91 1.92
CA GLN A 213 -22.59 -0.73 3.23
C GLN A 213 -21.57 -0.81 4.37
N LEU A 214 -20.53 -1.63 4.24
CA LEU A 214 -19.40 -1.63 5.18
C LEU A 214 -18.66 -0.29 5.16
N ALA A 215 -18.51 0.35 4.01
CA ALA A 215 -17.92 1.67 3.92
C ALA A 215 -18.72 2.68 4.77
N HIS A 216 -20.05 2.70 4.67
CA HIS A 216 -20.91 3.48 5.55
C HIS A 216 -20.78 3.08 7.02
N TRP A 217 -20.81 1.78 7.32
CA TRP A 217 -20.66 1.24 8.67
C TRP A 217 -19.41 1.79 9.35
N THR A 218 -18.25 1.88 8.68
CA THR A 218 -17.04 2.45 9.29
C THR A 218 -17.20 3.89 9.80
N GLY A 219 -18.21 4.63 9.34
CA GLY A 219 -18.45 6.03 9.69
C GLY A 219 -19.14 6.27 11.03
N HIS A 220 -19.62 5.23 11.71
CA HIS A 220 -20.24 5.34 13.03
C HIS A 220 -19.36 6.02 14.08
N GLU A 221 -19.99 6.58 15.11
CA GLU A 221 -19.34 7.36 16.18
C GLU A 221 -18.28 6.57 16.95
N SER A 222 -18.46 5.26 17.13
CA SER A 222 -17.48 4.36 17.78
C SER A 222 -16.30 3.97 16.88
N ARG A 223 -16.30 4.40 15.60
CA ARG A 223 -15.28 4.04 14.59
C ARG A 223 -14.61 5.29 14.03
N GLN A 224 -14.91 5.66 12.78
CA GLN A 224 -14.30 6.84 12.16
C GLN A 224 -15.03 8.14 12.48
N ASN A 225 -16.19 8.08 13.14
CA ASN A 225 -17.00 9.23 13.57
C ASN A 225 -17.14 10.29 12.46
N ARG A 226 -17.57 9.84 11.28
CA ARG A 226 -17.76 10.73 10.12
C ARG A 226 -19.10 11.44 10.23
N PRO A 227 -19.22 12.66 9.69
CA PRO A 227 -20.50 13.37 9.66
C PRO A 227 -21.45 12.69 8.65
N MET A 228 -22.23 11.73 9.14
CA MET A 228 -23.23 10.98 8.37
C MET A 228 -24.65 11.53 8.59
N GLU A 229 -24.77 12.80 8.97
CA GLU A 229 -26.05 13.48 9.16
C GLU A 229 -26.58 14.01 7.82
N GLY A 230 -27.90 14.10 7.70
CA GLY A 230 -28.56 14.63 6.51
C GLY A 230 -29.70 13.73 6.03
N LYS A 231 -30.67 14.32 5.34
CA LYS A 231 -31.77 13.58 4.72
C LYS A 231 -31.30 13.01 3.38
N PHE A 232 -31.90 11.89 2.98
CA PHE A 232 -31.72 11.32 1.66
C PHE A 232 -31.84 12.40 0.58
N GLY A 233 -30.85 12.46 -0.33
CA GLY A 233 -30.77 13.45 -1.40
C GLY A 233 -30.21 14.82 -1.01
N SER A 234 -29.84 15.07 0.25
CA SER A 234 -29.14 16.29 0.65
C SER A 234 -27.67 16.28 0.20
N LEU A 235 -27.03 17.45 0.25
CA LEU A 235 -25.61 17.60 -0.09
C LEU A 235 -24.70 16.93 0.95
N GLU A 236 -25.09 16.93 2.22
CA GLU A 236 -24.39 16.28 3.33
C GLU A 236 -24.44 14.76 3.14
N TYR A 237 -25.63 14.20 2.93
CA TYR A 237 -25.82 12.78 2.61
C TYR A 237 -24.99 12.37 1.38
N SER A 238 -25.00 13.19 0.33
CA SER A 238 -24.24 12.92 -0.90
C SER A 238 -22.72 12.92 -0.70
N ARG A 239 -22.18 13.63 0.30
CA ARG A 239 -20.73 13.56 0.60
C ARG A 239 -20.35 12.21 1.18
N GLU A 240 -21.19 11.65 2.06
CA GLU A 240 -20.95 10.32 2.62
C GLU A 240 -21.11 9.23 1.55
N GLU A 241 -22.11 9.34 0.68
CA GLU A 241 -22.21 8.46 -0.50
C GLU A 241 -20.97 8.53 -1.40
N MET A 242 -20.42 9.73 -1.61
CA MET A 242 -19.19 9.88 -2.41
C MET A 242 -18.00 9.22 -1.70
N ARG A 243 -17.88 9.31 -0.37
CA ARG A 243 -16.85 8.61 0.41
C ARG A 243 -17.00 7.10 0.28
N ALA A 244 -18.21 6.58 0.46
CA ALA A 244 -18.50 5.14 0.36
C ALA A 244 -18.23 4.62 -1.05
N ALA A 245 -18.70 5.31 -2.08
CA ALA A 245 -18.48 4.94 -3.48
C ALA A 245 -16.99 4.91 -3.86
N VAL A 246 -16.22 5.94 -3.47
CA VAL A 246 -14.78 5.96 -3.70
C VAL A 246 -14.13 4.81 -2.94
N ALA A 247 -14.48 4.58 -1.66
CA ALA A 247 -13.90 3.49 -0.87
C ALA A 247 -14.18 2.11 -1.49
N SER A 248 -15.43 1.84 -1.89
CA SER A 248 -15.83 0.61 -2.58
C SER A 248 -15.02 0.38 -3.86
N MET A 249 -14.77 1.44 -4.62
CA MET A 249 -13.90 1.38 -5.80
C MET A 249 -12.46 1.05 -5.44
N LEU A 250 -11.88 1.68 -4.41
CA LEU A 250 -10.51 1.40 -4.00
C LEU A 250 -10.36 -0.06 -3.50
N ILE A 251 -11.29 -0.52 -2.68
CA ILE A 251 -11.32 -1.89 -2.13
C ILE A 251 -11.51 -2.89 -3.27
N GLY A 252 -12.53 -2.67 -4.11
CA GLY A 252 -12.87 -3.54 -5.24
C GLY A 252 -11.73 -3.68 -6.25
N GLY A 253 -10.99 -2.59 -6.51
CA GLY A 253 -9.78 -2.62 -7.34
C GLY A 253 -8.64 -3.42 -6.71
N GLU A 254 -8.43 -3.30 -5.40
CA GLU A 254 -7.38 -4.04 -4.68
C GLU A 254 -7.65 -5.55 -4.64
N ILE A 255 -8.89 -5.96 -4.37
CA ILE A 255 -9.27 -7.38 -4.29
C ILE A 255 -9.67 -7.98 -5.64
N LYS A 256 -9.67 -7.18 -6.71
CA LYS A 256 -10.11 -7.56 -8.07
C LYS A 256 -11.58 -8.01 -8.16
N LEU A 257 -12.42 -7.54 -7.25
CA LEU A 257 -13.88 -7.72 -7.29
C LEU A 257 -14.53 -6.72 -8.25
N GLY A 258 -13.82 -5.63 -8.56
CA GLY A 258 -14.41 -4.45 -9.19
C GLY A 258 -15.37 -3.75 -8.23
N HIS A 259 -16.09 -2.77 -8.76
CA HIS A 259 -17.06 -2.01 -7.99
C HIS A 259 -18.33 -1.84 -8.79
N GLN A 260 -19.42 -1.61 -8.08
CA GLN A 260 -20.64 -1.10 -8.65
C GLN A 260 -20.99 0.19 -7.95
N PHE A 261 -21.09 1.25 -8.74
CA PHE A 261 -21.95 2.35 -8.34
C PHE A 261 -23.37 1.91 -8.68
N GLY A 262 -24.21 1.74 -7.65
CA GLY A 262 -25.60 1.30 -7.82
C GLY A 262 -26.42 2.28 -8.69
N PRO A 263 -27.73 2.03 -8.87
CA PRO A 263 -28.64 2.82 -9.74
C PRO A 263 -28.81 4.32 -9.37
N HIS A 264 -27.94 4.88 -8.53
CA HIS A 264 -28.00 6.25 -8.06
C HIS A 264 -27.38 7.27 -9.03
N ALA A 265 -27.79 7.22 -10.30
CA ALA A 265 -27.74 8.41 -11.15
C ALA A 265 -28.37 9.64 -10.45
N ALA A 266 -29.28 9.41 -9.48
CA ALA A 266 -29.83 10.39 -8.56
C ALA A 266 -28.77 11.24 -7.83
N TYR A 267 -27.64 10.67 -7.39
CA TYR A 267 -26.60 11.44 -6.69
C TYR A 267 -25.58 12.07 -7.63
N SER A 268 -25.49 11.65 -8.89
CA SER A 268 -24.55 12.22 -9.86
C SER A 268 -24.71 13.74 -10.00
N ASN A 269 -25.93 14.27 -9.84
CA ASN A 269 -26.19 15.71 -9.87
C ASN A 269 -25.62 16.42 -8.63
N ASN A 270 -25.82 15.85 -7.44
CA ASN A 270 -25.26 16.40 -6.21
C ASN A 270 -23.74 16.28 -6.18
N PHE A 271 -23.17 15.19 -6.69
CA PHE A 271 -21.72 15.01 -6.82
C PHE A 271 -21.14 16.08 -7.74
N GLN A 272 -21.74 16.27 -8.92
CA GLN A 272 -21.35 17.35 -9.84
C GLN A 272 -21.46 18.73 -9.19
N LYS A 273 -22.50 18.97 -8.38
CA LYS A 273 -22.65 20.24 -7.65
C LYS A 273 -21.55 20.43 -6.62
N ILE A 274 -21.29 19.43 -5.77
CA ILE A 274 -20.23 19.46 -4.75
C ILE A 274 -18.86 19.70 -5.40
N LEU A 275 -18.54 18.97 -6.46
CA LEU A 275 -17.23 19.07 -7.12
C LEU A 275 -17.03 20.42 -7.83
N ARG A 276 -18.10 21.04 -8.34
CA ARG A 276 -18.02 22.38 -8.96
C ARG A 276 -17.95 23.50 -7.94
N ASP A 277 -18.80 23.45 -6.92
CA ASP A 277 -18.94 24.52 -5.94
C ASP A 277 -17.84 24.45 -4.87
N GLU A 278 -17.39 23.24 -4.52
CA GLU A 278 -16.40 22.96 -3.48
C GLU A 278 -15.31 21.98 -3.96
N PRO A 279 -14.45 22.38 -4.91
CA PRO A 279 -13.51 21.48 -5.59
C PRO A 279 -12.46 20.82 -4.69
N PHE A 280 -12.27 21.30 -3.45
CA PHE A 280 -11.36 20.67 -2.47
C PHE A 280 -12.03 19.54 -1.68
N GLU A 281 -13.35 19.36 -1.78
CA GLU A 281 -14.05 18.27 -1.10
C GLU A 281 -13.53 16.91 -1.57
N ILE A 282 -13.11 16.78 -2.84
CA ILE A 282 -12.51 15.55 -3.37
C ILE A 282 -11.26 15.11 -2.60
N THR A 283 -10.49 16.05 -2.04
CA THR A 283 -9.32 15.73 -1.23
C THR A 283 -9.73 15.10 0.11
N LYS A 284 -10.82 15.57 0.71
CA LYS A 284 -11.36 14.99 1.94
C LYS A 284 -11.97 13.62 1.65
N VAL A 285 -12.78 13.52 0.60
CA VAL A 285 -13.39 12.26 0.14
C VAL A 285 -12.33 11.21 -0.12
N ALA A 286 -11.29 11.53 -0.90
CA ALA A 286 -10.22 10.57 -1.20
C ALA A 286 -9.41 10.16 0.04
N ARG A 287 -9.21 11.08 0.99
CA ARG A 287 -8.56 10.77 2.27
C ARG A 287 -9.40 9.83 3.12
N ASP A 288 -10.68 10.12 3.26
CA ASP A 288 -11.59 9.30 4.07
C ASP A 288 -11.78 7.93 3.43
N ALA A 289 -11.99 7.87 2.11
CA ALA A 289 -12.05 6.62 1.36
C ALA A 289 -10.78 5.77 1.52
N GLN A 290 -9.60 6.39 1.51
CA GLN A 290 -8.35 5.69 1.78
C GLN A 290 -8.30 5.11 3.20
N LYS A 291 -8.81 5.83 4.21
CA LYS A 291 -8.89 5.31 5.59
C LYS A 291 -9.86 4.13 5.69
N ILE A 292 -11.03 4.23 5.05
CA ILE A 292 -12.01 3.15 4.95
C ILE A 292 -11.36 1.91 4.33
N ALA A 293 -10.74 2.06 3.16
CA ALA A 293 -10.05 0.96 2.48
C ALA A 293 -8.95 0.36 3.35
N SER A 294 -8.10 1.19 3.99
CA SER A 294 -7.04 0.71 4.86
C SER A 294 -7.53 -0.03 6.10
N GLN A 295 -8.67 0.37 6.66
CA GLN A 295 -9.31 -0.34 7.78
C GLN A 295 -9.85 -1.69 7.31
N LEU A 296 -10.68 -1.71 6.26
CA LEU A 296 -11.37 -2.92 5.80
C LEU A 296 -10.42 -3.95 5.15
N LEU A 297 -9.34 -3.51 4.51
CA LEU A 297 -8.30 -4.40 3.97
C LEU A 297 -7.30 -4.90 5.02
N GLY A 298 -7.47 -4.50 6.30
CA GLY A 298 -6.57 -4.86 7.40
C GLY A 298 -5.15 -4.29 7.26
N ILE A 299 -4.96 -3.24 6.45
CA ILE A 299 -3.64 -2.65 6.17
C ILE A 299 -3.06 -2.01 7.44
N ALA A 300 -3.90 -1.34 8.24
CA ALA A 300 -3.47 -0.71 9.48
C ALA A 300 -2.93 -1.75 10.48
N GLN A 301 -3.68 -2.83 10.71
CA GLN A 301 -3.28 -3.93 11.60
C GLN A 301 -1.99 -4.62 11.12
N LYS A 302 -1.87 -4.91 9.82
CA LYS A 302 -0.64 -5.49 9.24
C LYS A 302 0.56 -4.56 9.43
N ARG A 303 0.38 -3.24 9.32
CA ARG A 303 1.46 -2.26 9.54
C ARG A 303 1.88 -2.21 11.01
N GLU A 304 0.94 -2.22 11.94
CA GLU A 304 1.23 -2.25 13.38
C GLU A 304 1.94 -3.53 13.80
N GLN A 305 1.47 -4.69 13.31
CA GLN A 305 2.12 -5.98 13.53
C GLN A 305 3.53 -6.01 12.94
N LYS A 306 3.73 -5.48 11.72
CA LYS A 306 5.05 -5.39 11.09
C LYS A 306 6.00 -4.46 11.83
N VAL A 307 5.54 -3.29 12.29
CA VAL A 307 6.35 -2.37 13.10
C VAL A 307 6.68 -2.97 14.46
N GLY A 308 5.73 -3.70 15.08
CA GLY A 308 5.98 -4.47 16.31
C GLY A 308 7.03 -5.57 16.09
N ALA A 309 6.91 -6.33 15.00
CA ALA A 309 7.87 -7.36 14.63
C ALA A 309 9.26 -6.78 14.29
N GLU A 310 9.34 -5.66 13.56
CA GLU A 310 10.61 -4.98 13.25
C GLU A 310 11.28 -4.38 14.49
N LYS A 311 10.50 -3.85 15.45
CA LYS A 311 11.02 -3.46 16.77
C LYS A 311 11.56 -4.65 17.56
N ASN A 312 10.95 -5.83 17.39
CA ASN A 312 11.46 -7.07 17.97
C ASN A 312 12.70 -7.61 17.24
N LEU A 313 13.02 -7.14 16.03
CA LEU A 313 14.21 -7.56 15.28
C LEU A 313 15.44 -6.67 15.54
N THR A 314 15.34 -5.61 16.35
CA THR A 314 16.46 -4.73 16.74
C THR A 314 16.93 -4.98 18.17
N PHE A 315 18.22 -4.79 18.46
CA PHE A 315 18.76 -4.83 19.82
C PHE A 315 18.00 -3.93 20.79
N GLN A 316 17.81 -4.39 22.02
CA GLN A 316 17.25 -3.64 23.14
C GLN A 316 18.26 -3.59 24.28
N LYS A 317 18.22 -2.50 25.06
CA LYS A 317 19.04 -2.39 26.28
C LYS A 317 18.63 -3.48 27.26
N GLY A 318 19.58 -4.29 27.68
CA GLY A 318 19.39 -5.44 28.56
C GLY A 318 19.40 -6.79 27.86
N ASP A 319 19.39 -6.84 26.52
CA ASP A 319 19.49 -8.11 25.78
C ASP A 319 20.74 -8.89 26.20
N GLN A 320 20.58 -10.18 26.49
CA GLN A 320 21.67 -11.14 26.65
C GLN A 320 21.72 -12.04 25.43
N ILE A 321 22.86 -12.04 24.75
CA ILE A 321 23.02 -12.68 23.44
C ILE A 321 24.18 -13.66 23.54
N ALA A 322 23.88 -14.95 23.57
CA ALA A 322 24.90 -15.98 23.43
C ALA A 322 25.39 -16.01 21.97
N TYR A 323 26.70 -15.89 21.77
CA TYR A 323 27.31 -15.94 20.44
C TYR A 323 28.69 -16.58 20.52
N MET A 324 28.85 -17.71 19.83
CA MET A 324 30.03 -18.58 19.91
C MET A 324 30.28 -19.02 21.36
N ASP A 325 31.48 -18.78 21.88
CA ASP A 325 31.96 -19.14 23.21
C ASP A 325 31.78 -18.03 24.25
N THR A 326 31.07 -16.95 23.91
CA THR A 326 30.82 -15.82 24.83
C THR A 326 29.36 -15.38 24.84
N SER A 327 29.02 -14.49 25.78
CA SER A 327 27.71 -13.84 25.87
C SER A 327 27.90 -12.33 25.91
N TYR A 328 27.08 -11.63 25.14
CA TYR A 328 27.06 -10.18 25.08
C TYR A 328 25.82 -9.64 25.74
N LYS A 329 26.00 -8.78 26.75
CA LYS A 329 24.94 -7.97 27.33
C LYS A 329 24.90 -6.61 26.66
N VAL A 330 23.78 -6.26 26.03
CA VAL A 330 23.59 -4.94 25.42
C VAL A 330 23.34 -3.91 26.54
N LEU A 331 24.31 -3.03 26.76
CA LEU A 331 24.23 -1.96 27.76
C LEU A 331 23.48 -0.73 27.24
N ASP A 332 23.59 -0.44 25.95
CA ASP A 332 22.90 0.69 25.33
C ASP A 332 22.78 0.53 23.80
N VAL A 333 21.80 1.22 23.21
CA VAL A 333 21.53 1.24 21.76
C VAL A 333 21.49 2.69 21.29
N TYR A 334 22.44 3.07 20.44
CA TYR A 334 22.60 4.45 19.98
C TYR A 334 21.72 4.76 18.77
N LYS A 335 21.41 6.05 18.56
CA LYS A 335 20.59 6.52 17.43
C LYS A 335 21.14 6.14 16.04
N ASN A 336 22.46 5.94 15.92
CA ASN A 336 23.11 5.50 14.68
C ASN A 336 23.11 3.96 14.52
N LYS A 337 22.31 3.24 15.32
CA LYS A 337 22.23 1.78 15.39
C LYS A 337 23.47 1.08 15.93
N SER A 338 24.48 1.79 16.43
CA SER A 338 25.58 1.14 17.14
C SER A 338 25.09 0.65 18.51
N ILE A 339 25.68 -0.43 19.02
CA ILE A 339 25.35 -0.97 20.35
C ILE A 339 26.56 -0.93 21.26
N LYS A 340 26.36 -0.59 22.53
CA LYS A 340 27.36 -0.80 23.57
C LYS A 340 27.10 -2.14 24.21
N VAL A 341 28.08 -3.03 24.19
CA VAL A 341 27.98 -4.36 24.79
C VAL A 341 29.05 -4.57 25.86
N GLU A 342 28.74 -5.45 26.80
CA GLU A 342 29.66 -6.02 27.78
C GLU A 342 29.71 -7.53 27.56
N ASP A 343 30.89 -8.11 27.40
CA ASP A 343 31.06 -9.56 27.30
C ASP A 343 31.16 -10.23 28.68
N LEU A 344 31.26 -11.57 28.71
CA LEU A 344 31.34 -12.35 29.95
C LEU A 344 32.55 -12.00 30.83
N ASP A 345 33.64 -11.51 30.23
CA ASP A 345 34.84 -11.10 30.94
C ASP A 345 34.74 -9.65 31.46
N GLY A 346 33.60 -8.99 31.25
CA GLY A 346 33.34 -7.61 31.66
C GLY A 346 33.96 -6.55 30.74
N ALA A 347 34.52 -6.94 29.59
CA ALA A 347 35.07 -6.00 28.64
C ALA A 347 33.94 -5.29 27.87
N ARG A 348 34.04 -3.96 27.80
CA ARG A 348 33.02 -3.11 27.18
C ARG A 348 33.49 -2.63 25.81
N LYS A 349 32.67 -2.84 24.79
CA LYS A 349 32.94 -2.35 23.43
C LYS A 349 31.70 -1.80 22.75
N THR A 350 31.92 -0.86 21.85
CA THR A 350 30.87 -0.31 20.99
C THR A 350 30.97 -0.98 19.62
N ILE A 351 29.95 -1.75 19.25
CA ILE A 351 29.85 -2.42 17.97
C ILE A 351 29.06 -1.51 17.03
N LYS A 352 29.67 -1.11 15.92
CA LYS A 352 29.03 -0.25 14.91
C LYS A 352 28.12 -1.09 14.02
N ALA A 353 27.07 -0.49 13.47
CA ALA A 353 26.17 -1.17 12.53
C ALA A 353 26.88 -1.68 11.24
N THR A 354 28.07 -1.14 10.93
CA THR A 354 28.92 -1.57 9.81
C THR A 354 29.91 -2.67 10.18
N ASP A 355 29.98 -3.04 11.46
CA ASP A 355 30.88 -4.07 11.95
C ASP A 355 30.29 -5.46 11.63
N GLY A 356 31.12 -6.40 11.20
CA GLY A 356 30.66 -7.75 10.84
C GLY A 356 29.96 -8.45 12.00
N LEU A 357 30.45 -8.21 13.23
CA LEU A 357 29.88 -8.77 14.46
C LEU A 357 28.44 -8.29 14.74
N TYR A 358 28.06 -7.10 14.26
CA TYR A 358 26.74 -6.54 14.50
C TYR A 358 25.63 -7.43 13.95
N ASN A 359 25.76 -7.88 12.69
CA ASN A 359 24.74 -8.71 12.05
C ASN A 359 24.68 -10.10 12.69
N SER A 360 25.83 -10.67 13.07
CA SER A 360 25.89 -11.97 13.72
C SER A 360 25.24 -11.99 15.11
N LEU A 361 25.43 -10.92 15.90
CA LEU A 361 24.73 -10.79 17.20
C LEU A 361 23.23 -10.56 17.01
N LEU A 362 22.84 -9.84 15.96
CA LEU A 362 21.43 -9.58 15.67
C LEU A 362 20.73 -10.87 15.26
N GLU A 363 21.39 -11.70 14.46
CA GLU A 363 20.93 -13.02 14.08
C GLU A 363 20.83 -13.97 15.28
N ALA A 364 21.87 -14.05 16.11
CA ALA A 364 21.89 -14.89 17.30
C ALA A 364 20.83 -14.49 18.35
N ARG A 365 20.55 -13.19 18.48
CA ARG A 365 19.45 -12.68 19.32
C ARG A 365 18.08 -13.14 18.80
N ASN A 366 17.86 -13.05 17.50
CA ASN A 366 16.57 -13.35 16.88
C ASN A 366 16.35 -14.86 16.68
N HIS A 367 17.43 -15.65 16.68
CA HIS A 367 17.42 -17.11 16.56
C HIS A 367 18.37 -17.74 17.60
N PRO A 368 18.05 -17.68 18.90
CA PRO A 368 18.90 -18.24 19.93
C PRO A 368 18.98 -19.77 19.76
N LYS A 369 20.19 -20.30 19.54
CA LYS A 369 20.41 -21.75 19.52
C LYS A 369 20.07 -22.31 20.90
N VAL A 370 19.03 -23.12 20.99
CA VAL A 370 18.70 -23.89 22.19
C VAL A 370 19.85 -24.88 22.41
N GLY A 371 20.44 -24.88 23.61
CA GLY A 371 21.68 -25.59 23.91
C GLY A 371 21.58 -27.10 23.70
N GLU A 372 22.54 -27.67 22.97
CA GLU A 372 22.84 -29.09 23.02
C GLU A 372 23.74 -29.35 24.24
N GLU A 373 23.19 -30.06 25.22
CA GLU A 373 23.96 -30.65 26.31
C GLU A 373 24.96 -31.67 25.75
N GLN A 374 26.22 -31.53 26.14
CA GLN A 374 27.24 -32.56 25.95
C GLN A 374 26.92 -33.75 26.88
N GLY A 375 26.64 -34.91 26.31
CA GLY A 375 26.42 -36.17 27.01
C GLY A 375 26.86 -37.40 26.21
N GLN A 376 28.14 -37.77 26.37
CA GLN A 376 28.73 -39.12 26.26
C GLN A 376 28.13 -40.16 25.28
N GLY A 377 28.89 -40.43 24.21
CA GLY A 377 29.36 -41.77 23.83
C GLY A 377 28.35 -42.83 23.39
N LYS A 378 28.26 -43.06 22.07
CA LYS A 378 28.28 -44.41 21.49
C LYS A 378 28.79 -44.37 20.04
N THR A 379 29.82 -45.16 19.81
CA THR A 379 30.58 -45.39 18.58
C THR A 379 29.80 -46.05 17.44
N ARG A 380 30.40 -45.93 16.23
CA ARG A 380 30.26 -46.70 14.97
C ARG A 380 29.43 -45.99 13.90
N ASP A 381 29.84 -45.89 12.64
CA ASP A 381 31.04 -46.30 11.93
C ASP A 381 31.17 -45.40 10.69
N ALA A 382 32.40 -45.28 10.20
CA ALA A 382 32.73 -44.67 8.93
C ALA A 382 32.21 -45.52 7.75
N ASP A 383 31.84 -44.85 6.66
CA ASP A 383 32.16 -45.21 5.26
C ASP A 383 31.58 -44.08 4.37
N LEU A 384 32.40 -43.18 3.81
CA LEU A 384 33.21 -43.30 2.58
C LEU A 384 32.41 -43.47 1.28
N TYR A 385 32.89 -42.76 0.24
CA TYR A 385 32.45 -42.59 -1.16
C TYR A 385 31.46 -41.44 -1.39
N GLY A 386 31.76 -40.38 -2.17
CA GLY A 386 32.73 -40.19 -3.27
C GLY A 386 31.97 -39.47 -4.40
N ALA A 387 32.18 -38.17 -4.60
CA ALA A 387 32.95 -37.57 -5.70
C ALA A 387 32.58 -38.04 -7.14
N GLU A 388 32.12 -37.06 -7.92
CA GLU A 388 32.45 -36.77 -9.34
C GLU A 388 32.05 -37.69 -10.52
N GLN A 389 31.53 -36.99 -11.55
CA GLN A 389 31.69 -37.15 -13.01
C GLN A 389 30.97 -38.30 -13.76
N MET A 390 30.12 -37.90 -14.75
CA MET A 390 30.28 -38.15 -16.21
C MET A 390 28.94 -38.10 -16.97
N TYR A 391 28.84 -37.11 -17.87
CA TYR A 391 28.50 -37.16 -19.30
C TYR A 391 27.52 -38.21 -19.93
N ASN A 392 26.64 -37.66 -20.80
CA ASN A 392 25.97 -38.20 -22.00
C ASN A 392 24.87 -39.29 -21.90
N MET A 393 23.66 -38.96 -22.40
CA MET A 393 23.25 -39.34 -23.77
C MET A 393 21.93 -38.69 -24.19
N GLU A 394 21.88 -38.31 -25.47
CA GLU A 394 20.75 -37.79 -26.23
C GLU A 394 19.52 -38.71 -26.20
N ARG A 395 18.33 -38.11 -26.11
CA ARG A 395 17.24 -38.24 -27.10
C ARG A 395 16.18 -37.17 -26.91
#